data_AF-A0A5R9E902-F1
#
_entry.id   AF-A0A5R9E902-F1
#
_cell.length_a   1.000
_cell.length_b   1.000
_cell.length_c   1.000
_cell.angle_alpha   90.00
_cell.angle_beta   90.00
_cell.angle_gamma   90.00
#
_symmetry.space_group_name_H-M   'P 1'
#
loop_
_entity.id
_entity.type
_entity.pdbx_description
1 polymer ?
#
loop_
_entity_poly.entity_id
_entity_poly.type
_entity_poly.pdbx_seq_one_letter_code
_entity_poly.pdbx_strand_id
1 'polypeptide(L)'
;MVPDERRPGPSWVARETIAGRVSLLSRFRRALLAGGTVVVLGCFVAAAALLTYGDGDGDGGGGGDGGAQAAATDLPGRAVPTRVGPTALPGGGQFEEWAGPGCTTGTYREVGRFENGDAAWYSVGRGGRSNSDCDGSFTAVPMSGSTAKDTRATAIWSWKLDDDYRTCALEVFVPRTNRASESAGAPTFYRVLADPDDVRSGYTGFGVRQTVHRGELVSVKSYPVKGDKVFAVQLLDRGRDWGSAERIGAHHAAAQMKLTCGST
;
A
#
# COMPACT_ATOMS: atom_id res chain seq x y z
N MET A 1 27.03 -63.99 -51.10
CA MET A 1 28.40 -63.50 -50.80
C MET A 1 28.35 -62.74 -49.48
N VAL A 2 29.37 -62.96 -48.65
CA VAL A 2 29.73 -62.29 -47.38
C VAL A 2 31.06 -61.54 -47.71
N PRO A 3 31.47 -60.40 -47.10
CA PRO A 3 31.24 -59.92 -45.72
C PRO A 3 30.57 -58.52 -45.68
N ASP A 4 30.06 -57.93 -44.57
CA ASP A 4 30.50 -57.78 -43.16
C ASP A 4 31.77 -56.96 -42.94
N GLU A 5 31.63 -55.70 -42.49
CA GLU A 5 32.46 -55.21 -41.40
C GLU A 5 31.80 -54.02 -40.68
N ARG A 6 31.60 -54.15 -39.37
CA ARG A 6 31.27 -53.04 -38.47
C ARG A 6 32.55 -52.25 -38.15
N ARG A 7 32.47 -50.93 -38.00
CA ARG A 7 33.30 -50.19 -37.02
C ARG A 7 32.64 -48.88 -36.55
N PRO A 8 32.59 -48.58 -35.24
CA PRO A 8 31.91 -47.40 -34.69
C PRO A 8 32.87 -46.29 -34.22
N GLY A 9 32.33 -45.08 -34.06
CA GLY A 9 32.88 -44.02 -33.19
C GLY A 9 32.78 -42.60 -33.77
N PRO A 10 32.92 -41.54 -32.94
CA PRO A 10 33.06 -41.53 -31.48
C PRO A 10 31.81 -40.96 -30.77
N SER A 11 31.61 -41.39 -29.52
CA SER A 11 30.66 -40.80 -28.59
C SER A 11 31.15 -39.45 -28.04
N TRP A 12 30.33 -38.40 -28.16
CA TRP A 12 30.59 -37.12 -27.50
C TRP A 12 30.20 -37.21 -26.02
N VAL A 13 31.12 -37.74 -25.20
CA VAL A 13 31.05 -37.61 -23.74
C VAL A 13 31.49 -36.19 -23.37
N ALA A 14 30.54 -35.27 -23.28
CA ALA A 14 30.78 -33.96 -22.69
C ALA A 14 30.99 -34.14 -21.17
N ARG A 15 32.25 -34.19 -20.74
CA ARG A 15 32.60 -34.19 -19.31
C ARG A 15 32.27 -32.82 -18.72
N GLU A 16 31.28 -32.76 -17.84
CA GLU A 16 31.07 -31.58 -16.99
C GLU A 16 32.22 -31.44 -15.99
N THR A 17 33.15 -30.53 -16.27
CA THR A 17 34.17 -30.13 -15.31
C THR A 17 33.57 -29.21 -14.25
N ILE A 18 33.22 -29.78 -13.10
CA ILE A 18 32.94 -29.03 -11.88
C ILE A 18 34.26 -28.45 -11.35
N ALA A 19 34.61 -27.24 -11.78
CA ALA A 19 35.61 -26.40 -11.12
C ALA A 19 35.50 -24.91 -11.53
N GLY A 20 35.29 -24.04 -10.54
CA GLY A 20 35.78 -22.66 -10.58
C GLY A 20 34.92 -21.61 -11.29
N ARG A 21 34.08 -20.91 -10.50
CA ARG A 21 34.02 -19.43 -10.49
C ARG A 21 33.36 -18.91 -9.21
N VAL A 22 34.15 -18.97 -8.13
CA VAL A 22 33.96 -18.12 -6.95
C VAL A 22 34.27 -16.68 -7.36
N SER A 23 33.59 -15.71 -6.72
CA SER A 23 33.81 -14.25 -6.80
C SER A 23 33.26 -13.49 -8.02
N LEU A 24 32.08 -12.89 -7.84
CA LEU A 24 31.89 -11.45 -8.01
C LEU A 24 31.02 -10.88 -6.87
N LEU A 25 31.40 -11.18 -5.62
CA LEU A 25 30.89 -10.41 -4.48
C LEU A 25 31.44 -8.98 -4.54
N SER A 26 30.52 -8.01 -4.53
CA SER A 26 30.79 -6.57 -4.62
C SER A 26 31.91 -6.09 -3.70
N ARG A 27 32.94 -5.45 -4.27
CA ARG A 27 34.15 -4.96 -3.60
C ARG A 27 33.94 -3.65 -2.82
N PHE A 28 32.83 -3.49 -2.08
CA PHE A 28 32.49 -2.20 -1.46
C PHE A 28 32.16 -2.20 0.04
N ARG A 29 32.45 -3.28 0.79
CA ARG A 29 32.37 -3.28 2.26
C ARG A 29 33.53 -4.03 2.95
N ARG A 30 34.75 -3.53 2.79
CA ARG A 30 35.91 -3.82 3.67
C ARG A 30 36.85 -2.61 3.80
N ALA A 31 36.36 -1.55 4.42
CA ALA A 31 37.15 -0.48 5.03
C ALA A 31 36.31 0.16 6.14
N LEU A 32 36.94 0.52 7.27
CA LEU A 32 36.36 1.00 8.54
C LEU A 32 36.05 -0.05 9.62
N LEU A 33 37.09 -0.81 10.03
CA LEU A 33 37.21 -1.37 11.37
C LEU A 33 38.69 -1.36 11.80
N ALA A 34 39.16 -0.21 12.30
CA ALA A 34 40.35 -0.05 13.15
C ALA A 34 40.46 1.43 13.58
N GLY A 35 40.41 1.73 14.88
CA GLY A 35 40.71 3.08 15.37
C GLY A 35 39.98 3.53 16.63
N GLY A 36 40.52 3.17 17.80
CA GLY A 36 40.49 4.04 18.99
C GLY A 36 39.19 4.17 19.78
N THR A 37 39.05 3.36 20.83
CA THR A 37 38.32 3.77 22.04
C THR A 37 38.96 5.00 22.68
N VAL A 38 38.17 6.04 22.94
CA VAL A 38 38.47 7.05 23.96
C VAL A 38 37.25 7.18 24.87
N VAL A 39 37.41 6.78 26.13
CA VAL A 39 36.45 7.00 27.21
C VAL A 39 36.91 8.21 28.00
N VAL A 40 36.11 9.28 28.04
CA VAL A 40 36.23 10.35 29.05
C VAL A 40 34.84 10.76 29.52
N LEU A 41 34.67 10.79 30.85
CA LEU A 41 33.48 11.26 31.56
C LEU A 41 33.17 12.74 31.22
N GLY A 42 31.89 13.08 31.09
CA GLY A 42 31.41 14.46 30.96
C GLY A 42 30.17 14.68 31.83
N CYS A 43 30.37 15.27 33.01
CA CYS A 43 29.46 15.37 34.15
C CYS A 43 27.97 15.68 33.89
N PHE A 44 27.11 15.06 34.71
CA PHE A 44 25.81 15.59 35.11
C PHE A 44 25.93 17.06 35.56
N VAL A 45 25.03 17.92 35.07
CA VAL A 45 24.64 19.16 35.76
C VAL A 45 23.11 19.20 35.82
N ALA A 46 22.57 18.53 36.84
CA ALA A 46 21.20 18.79 37.29
C ALA A 46 21.27 19.90 38.35
N ALA A 47 20.92 21.12 37.97
CA ALA A 47 20.80 22.23 38.91
C ALA A 47 19.39 22.26 39.50
N ALA A 48 19.27 21.93 40.78
CA ALA A 48 18.03 22.06 41.55
C ALA A 48 18.19 23.12 42.65
N ALA A 49 17.25 24.08 42.68
CA ALA A 49 16.88 25.01 43.77
C ALA A 49 15.80 25.93 43.14
N LEU A 50 14.64 26.27 43.72
CA LEU A 50 14.09 26.32 45.09
C LEU A 50 12.58 25.86 45.01
N LEU A 51 11.79 25.55 46.06
CA LEU A 51 11.97 25.45 47.52
C LEU A 51 10.82 24.58 48.13
N THR A 52 10.73 24.53 49.46
CA THR A 52 9.53 24.22 50.30
C THR A 52 8.65 23.00 49.97
N TYR A 53 8.99 21.88 50.61
CA TYR A 53 8.18 21.19 51.64
C TYR A 53 6.70 21.58 51.79
N GLY A 54 5.81 20.58 51.79
CA GLY A 54 4.39 20.73 52.18
C GLY A 54 3.51 19.54 51.78
N ASP A 55 3.37 18.54 52.67
CA ASP A 55 2.31 17.53 52.58
C ASP A 55 0.93 18.15 52.87
N GLY A 56 -0.12 17.68 52.19
CA GLY A 56 -1.49 18.13 52.45
C GLY A 56 -2.54 17.50 51.54
N ASP A 57 -3.31 16.56 52.08
CA ASP A 57 -4.61 16.16 51.53
C ASP A 57 -5.58 17.36 51.50
N GLY A 58 -6.34 17.51 50.41
CA GLY A 58 -7.29 18.62 50.25
C GLY A 58 -8.24 18.43 49.07
N ASP A 59 -9.52 18.19 49.38
CA ASP A 59 -10.61 18.03 48.43
C ASP A 59 -11.13 19.38 47.88
N GLY A 60 -11.76 19.35 46.69
CA GLY A 60 -12.73 20.36 46.26
C GLY A 60 -12.29 21.50 45.33
N GLY A 61 -12.72 21.42 44.06
CA GLY A 61 -13.58 22.48 43.50
C GLY A 61 -13.01 23.59 42.59
N GLY A 62 -13.15 23.37 41.28
CA GLY A 62 -13.73 24.37 40.36
C GLY A 62 -12.85 25.46 39.72
N GLY A 63 -13.19 25.82 38.48
CA GLY A 63 -12.61 26.95 37.72
C GLY A 63 -11.81 26.48 36.51
N GLY A 64 -12.38 26.64 35.31
CA GLY A 64 -11.69 26.32 34.06
C GLY A 64 -11.10 27.56 33.39
N ASP A 65 -10.22 27.33 32.42
CA ASP A 65 -9.97 28.32 31.36
C ASP A 65 -9.58 27.62 30.04
N GLY A 66 -9.88 28.26 28.92
CA GLY A 66 -9.89 27.63 27.60
C GLY A 66 -8.52 27.48 26.94
N GLY A 67 -8.22 26.29 26.41
CA GLY A 67 -7.09 26.02 25.53
C GLY A 67 -7.54 25.19 24.32
N ALA A 68 -7.50 25.77 23.12
CA ALA A 68 -8.10 25.24 21.90
C ALA A 68 -7.75 23.76 21.62
N GLN A 69 -8.78 22.90 21.62
CA GLN A 69 -8.68 21.52 21.16
C GLN A 69 -8.44 21.52 19.63
N ALA A 70 -7.20 21.24 19.24
CA ALA A 70 -6.93 20.78 17.88
C ALA A 70 -7.65 19.43 17.69
N ALA A 71 -8.70 19.41 16.86
CA ALA A 71 -9.52 18.23 16.64
C ALA A 71 -8.68 17.09 16.04
N ALA A 72 -8.28 16.14 16.89
CA ALA A 72 -7.80 14.85 16.43
C ALA A 72 -8.96 14.16 15.70
N THR A 73 -8.79 13.88 14.40
CA THR A 73 -9.82 13.19 13.61
C THR A 73 -9.92 11.74 14.08
N ASP A 74 -10.83 11.52 15.01
CA ASP A 74 -11.09 10.23 15.62
C ASP A 74 -11.63 9.25 14.56
N LEU A 75 -10.79 8.32 14.13
CA LEU A 75 -11.18 7.19 13.30
C LEU A 75 -11.48 6.02 14.25
N PRO A 76 -12.77 5.76 14.58
CA PRO A 76 -13.10 4.64 15.44
C PRO A 76 -12.62 3.34 14.79
N GLY A 77 -11.97 2.49 15.58
CA GLY A 77 -11.41 1.19 15.19
C GLY A 77 -12.48 0.15 14.83
N ARG A 78 -13.35 0.47 13.87
CA ARG A 78 -14.38 -0.42 13.35
C ARG A 78 -13.69 -1.54 12.57
N ALA A 79 -13.95 -2.79 12.98
CA ALA A 79 -13.32 -3.98 12.44
C ALA A 79 -13.28 -3.96 10.90
N VAL A 80 -12.08 -4.10 10.33
CA VAL A 80 -11.90 -4.20 8.88
C VAL A 80 -12.64 -5.45 8.41
N PRO A 81 -13.60 -5.36 7.46
CA PRO A 81 -14.40 -6.50 7.06
C PRO A 81 -13.54 -7.69 6.61
N THR A 82 -13.81 -8.87 7.16
CA THR A 82 -13.19 -10.14 6.77
C THR A 82 -13.99 -10.89 5.70
N ARG A 83 -15.20 -10.42 5.41
CA ARG A 83 -16.04 -10.82 4.26
C ARG A 83 -16.92 -9.63 3.92
N VAL A 84 -16.95 -9.24 2.66
CA VAL A 84 -17.94 -8.31 2.12
C VAL A 84 -18.73 -9.06 1.05
N GLY A 85 -20.06 -8.95 1.12
CA GLY A 85 -20.96 -9.41 0.06
C GLY A 85 -21.45 -8.22 -0.76
N PRO A 86 -21.97 -8.43 -1.96
CA PRO A 86 -22.43 -7.34 -2.81
C PRO A 86 -23.62 -6.62 -2.18
N THR A 87 -23.45 -5.34 -1.85
CA THR A 87 -24.58 -4.41 -1.73
C THR A 87 -25.06 -4.10 -3.15
N ALA A 88 -25.82 -5.01 -3.74
CA ALA A 88 -26.47 -4.78 -5.02
C ALA A 88 -27.37 -3.54 -4.90
N LEU A 89 -27.16 -2.54 -5.76
CA LEU A 89 -28.04 -1.38 -5.82
C LEU A 89 -29.39 -1.81 -6.41
N PRO A 90 -30.53 -1.43 -5.81
CA PRO A 90 -31.84 -1.55 -6.46
C PRO A 90 -31.80 -0.86 -7.82
N GLY A 91 -32.38 -1.49 -8.85
CA GLY A 91 -32.46 -0.94 -10.22
C GLY A 91 -31.40 -1.45 -11.21
N GLY A 92 -30.29 -2.02 -10.75
CA GLY A 92 -29.15 -2.36 -11.62
C GLY A 92 -28.31 -1.12 -11.96
N GLY A 93 -27.01 -1.30 -12.17
CA GLY A 93 -26.13 -0.19 -12.50
C GLY A 93 -26.36 0.29 -13.92
N GLN A 94 -26.70 1.57 -14.11
CA GLN A 94 -26.71 2.19 -15.45
C GLN A 94 -25.31 2.64 -15.87
N PHE A 95 -24.45 2.95 -14.89
CA PHE A 95 -23.03 3.18 -15.08
C PHE A 95 -22.21 2.06 -14.42
N GLU A 96 -21.29 1.46 -15.18
CA GLU A 96 -20.27 0.54 -14.69
C GLU A 96 -18.95 0.82 -15.40
N GLU A 97 -17.89 1.14 -14.65
CA GLU A 97 -16.58 1.47 -15.22
C GLU A 97 -15.42 0.99 -14.32
N TRP A 98 -14.35 0.51 -14.95
CA TRP A 98 -13.09 0.17 -14.29
C TRP A 98 -12.11 1.34 -14.34
N ALA A 99 -11.30 1.52 -13.30
CA ALA A 99 -10.18 2.45 -13.32
C ALA A 99 -8.96 1.81 -12.64
N GLY A 100 -7.74 2.19 -13.04
CA GLY A 100 -6.51 1.73 -12.43
C GLY A 100 -5.31 1.70 -13.39
N PRO A 101 -4.17 1.16 -12.95
CA PRO A 101 -3.03 0.91 -13.83
C PRO A 101 -3.43 0.12 -15.07
N GLY A 102 -2.97 0.56 -16.24
CA GLY A 102 -3.21 -0.10 -17.51
C GLY A 102 -4.67 -0.18 -17.97
N CYS A 103 -5.60 0.56 -17.33
CA CYS A 103 -6.96 0.73 -17.84
C CYS A 103 -7.05 1.87 -18.86
N THR A 104 -7.88 1.69 -19.89
CA THR A 104 -8.26 2.73 -20.87
C THR A 104 -9.43 3.59 -20.39
N THR A 105 -10.14 3.11 -19.37
CA THR A 105 -11.32 3.70 -18.73
C THR A 105 -10.99 4.32 -17.37
N GLY A 106 -11.84 5.26 -16.93
CA GLY A 106 -11.62 6.07 -15.74
C GLY A 106 -10.31 6.88 -15.79
N THR A 107 -9.70 7.10 -14.63
CA THR A 107 -8.37 7.72 -14.52
C THR A 107 -7.64 7.16 -13.31
N TYR A 108 -6.32 6.99 -13.45
CA TYR A 108 -5.41 6.58 -12.37
C TYR A 108 -4.21 7.53 -12.32
N ARG A 109 -3.86 8.00 -11.12
CA ARG A 109 -2.74 8.93 -10.89
C ARG A 109 -1.93 8.54 -9.66
N GLU A 110 -0.61 8.53 -9.82
CA GLU A 110 0.35 8.37 -8.73
C GLU A 110 0.87 9.75 -8.30
N VAL A 111 0.92 10.01 -7.00
CA VAL A 111 1.48 11.22 -6.41
C VAL A 111 2.53 10.81 -5.40
N GLY A 112 3.64 11.55 -5.37
CA GLY A 112 4.81 11.17 -4.56
C GLY A 112 5.54 9.92 -5.07
N ARG A 113 5.39 9.57 -6.36
CA ARG A 113 6.18 8.52 -7.00
C ARG A 113 7.67 8.88 -6.96
N PHE A 114 8.50 7.92 -6.58
CA PHE A 114 9.96 7.97 -6.68
C PHE A 114 10.47 6.56 -7.04
N GLU A 115 11.70 6.48 -7.55
CA GLU A 115 12.29 5.23 -8.04
C GLU A 115 13.59 4.93 -7.28
N ASN A 116 13.67 3.72 -6.69
CA ASN A 116 14.83 3.20 -5.96
C ASN A 116 14.73 1.66 -5.88
N GLY A 117 14.60 1.01 -7.04
CA GLY A 117 14.41 -0.44 -7.13
C GLY A 117 13.13 -0.91 -6.44
N ASP A 118 13.23 -2.01 -5.69
CA ASP A 118 12.14 -2.62 -4.94
C ASP A 118 11.86 -1.94 -3.58
N ALA A 119 12.63 -0.93 -3.19
CA ALA A 119 12.40 -0.12 -2.00
C ALA A 119 11.52 1.13 -2.27
N ALA A 120 10.97 1.25 -3.47
CA ALA A 120 10.22 2.41 -3.93
C ALA A 120 8.98 1.98 -4.73
N TRP A 121 8.43 2.90 -5.51
CA TRP A 121 7.38 2.56 -6.45
C TRP A 121 7.91 1.70 -7.59
N TYR A 122 7.21 0.62 -7.92
CA TYR A 122 7.45 -0.15 -9.15
C TYR A 122 6.15 -0.72 -9.70
N SER A 123 6.14 -0.98 -11.00
CA SER A 123 4.99 -1.54 -11.71
C SER A 123 5.21 -3.04 -11.95
N VAL A 124 4.21 -3.84 -11.66
CA VAL A 124 4.20 -5.29 -11.86
C VAL A 124 3.25 -5.59 -13.02
N GLY A 125 3.80 -6.07 -14.14
CA GLY A 125 3.07 -6.17 -15.41
C GLY A 125 1.97 -7.24 -15.49
N ARG A 126 1.69 -7.97 -14.41
CA ARG A 126 0.64 -9.00 -14.32
C ARG A 126 0.16 -9.14 -12.87
N GLY A 127 -1.07 -9.59 -12.70
CA GLY A 127 -1.63 -9.96 -11.39
C GLY A 127 -2.84 -9.12 -10.98
N GLY A 128 -3.01 -7.94 -11.59
CA GLY A 128 -4.23 -7.14 -11.53
C GLY A 128 -5.38 -7.74 -12.34
N ARG A 129 -6.49 -7.02 -12.42
CA ARG A 129 -7.66 -7.37 -13.22
C ARG A 129 -7.33 -7.13 -14.70
N SER A 130 -7.38 -8.19 -15.49
CA SER A 130 -7.34 -8.11 -16.95
C SER A 130 -8.75 -8.32 -17.53
N ASN A 131 -9.13 -7.50 -18.49
CA ASN A 131 -10.35 -7.55 -19.30
C ASN A 131 -10.09 -6.83 -20.65
N SER A 132 -11.13 -6.44 -21.39
CA SER A 132 -10.98 -5.64 -22.62
C SER A 132 -10.34 -4.28 -22.39
N ASP A 133 -10.51 -3.71 -21.20
CA ASP A 133 -10.25 -2.31 -20.93
C ASP A 133 -8.99 -2.12 -20.08
N CYS A 134 -8.55 -3.16 -19.35
CA CYS A 134 -7.39 -3.14 -18.45
C CYS A 134 -6.41 -4.30 -18.74
N ASP A 135 -5.12 -3.99 -18.78
CA ASP A 135 -4.05 -4.96 -19.13
C ASP A 135 -3.70 -5.97 -18.01
N GLY A 136 -4.17 -5.75 -16.78
CA GLY A 136 -3.86 -6.59 -15.61
C GLY A 136 -2.51 -6.31 -14.95
N SER A 137 -1.86 -5.18 -15.25
CA SER A 137 -0.76 -4.63 -14.47
C SER A 137 -1.25 -4.09 -13.11
N PHE A 138 -0.32 -3.86 -12.18
CA PHE A 138 -0.59 -3.10 -10.96
C PHE A 138 0.66 -2.36 -10.49
N THR A 139 0.51 -1.41 -9.58
CA THR A 139 1.62 -0.69 -8.94
C THR A 139 1.81 -1.19 -7.51
N ALA A 140 3.06 -1.50 -7.16
CA ALA A 140 3.50 -1.65 -5.78
C ALA A 140 3.83 -0.25 -5.22
N VAL A 141 3.07 0.17 -4.21
CA VAL A 141 3.19 1.47 -3.52
C VAL A 141 3.96 1.27 -2.22
N PRO A 142 5.09 1.96 -1.98
CA PRO A 142 5.87 1.78 -0.76
C PRO A 142 5.05 2.20 0.46
N MET A 143 5.23 1.52 1.59
CA MET A 143 4.62 1.92 2.86
C MET A 143 5.42 3.07 3.51
N SER A 144 4.78 3.82 4.39
CA SER A 144 5.37 4.94 5.15
C SER A 144 6.39 4.52 6.22
N GLY A 145 6.55 3.22 6.46
CA GLY A 145 7.27 2.66 7.61
C GLY A 145 6.60 2.90 8.97
N SER A 146 5.38 3.46 9.00
CA SER A 146 4.63 3.80 10.20
C SER A 146 3.21 3.23 10.19
N THR A 147 2.81 2.59 11.29
CA THR A 147 1.42 2.17 11.51
C THR A 147 0.46 3.34 11.80
N ALA A 148 0.97 4.56 12.00
CA ALA A 148 0.21 5.71 12.49
C ALA A 148 0.33 6.97 11.62
N LYS A 149 1.18 6.96 10.59
CA LYS A 149 1.43 8.14 9.73
C LYS A 149 1.35 7.74 8.27
N ASP A 150 0.64 8.54 7.49
CA ASP A 150 0.72 8.58 6.03
C ASP A 150 1.86 9.54 5.63
N THR A 151 2.42 9.39 4.43
CA THR A 151 3.34 10.37 3.83
C THR A 151 2.75 10.96 2.54
N ARG A 152 3.56 11.13 1.50
CA ARG A 152 3.15 11.65 0.19
C ARG A 152 2.95 10.57 -0.86
N ALA A 153 3.32 9.32 -0.59
CA ALA A 153 3.10 8.23 -1.51
C ALA A 153 1.59 7.89 -1.54
N THR A 154 0.91 8.21 -2.63
CA THR A 154 -0.54 8.00 -2.74
C THR A 154 -0.94 7.73 -4.18
N ALA A 155 -1.90 6.83 -4.36
CA ALA A 155 -2.51 6.54 -5.65
C ALA A 155 -3.97 7.00 -5.63
N ILE A 156 -4.45 7.60 -6.73
CA ILE A 156 -5.79 8.15 -6.87
C ILE A 156 -6.46 7.52 -8.08
N TRP A 157 -7.67 7.02 -7.89
CA TRP A 157 -8.59 6.58 -8.94
C TRP A 157 -9.72 7.61 -9.05
N SER A 158 -10.16 7.90 -10.27
CA SER A 158 -11.36 8.70 -10.48
C SER A 158 -12.16 8.25 -11.70
N TRP A 159 -13.45 8.56 -11.65
CA TRP A 159 -14.45 8.25 -12.67
C TRP A 159 -15.24 9.53 -12.97
N LYS A 160 -15.54 9.76 -14.24
CA LYS A 160 -16.48 10.79 -14.67
C LYS A 160 -17.83 10.13 -14.88
N LEU A 161 -18.84 10.62 -14.18
CA LEU A 161 -20.19 10.06 -14.22
C LEU A 161 -20.94 10.64 -15.42
N ASP A 162 -21.70 9.80 -16.12
CA ASP A 162 -22.55 10.22 -17.24
C ASP A 162 -23.86 10.87 -16.80
N ASP A 163 -24.34 10.55 -15.59
CA ASP A 163 -25.57 11.08 -14.99
C ASP A 163 -25.36 11.56 -13.53
N ASP A 164 -26.37 12.24 -12.98
CA ASP A 164 -26.43 12.79 -11.62
C ASP A 164 -26.70 11.71 -10.55
N TYR A 165 -25.93 10.62 -10.57
CA TYR A 165 -26.05 9.54 -9.60
C TYR A 165 -25.85 10.02 -8.18
N ARG A 166 -26.72 9.57 -7.27
CA ARG A 166 -26.62 9.90 -5.84
C ARG A 166 -25.69 8.95 -5.07
N THR A 167 -25.47 7.73 -5.57
CA THR A 167 -24.73 6.69 -4.85
C THR A 167 -24.12 5.68 -5.82
N CYS A 168 -22.87 5.30 -5.55
CA CYS A 168 -22.15 4.28 -6.30
C CYS A 168 -21.59 3.20 -5.37
N ALA A 169 -21.68 1.94 -5.79
CA ALA A 169 -21.00 0.81 -5.17
C ALA A 169 -19.54 0.74 -5.64
N LEU A 170 -18.61 0.57 -4.71
CA LEU A 170 -17.18 0.48 -4.97
C LEU A 170 -16.65 -0.93 -4.66
N GLU A 171 -15.87 -1.48 -5.59
CA GLU A 171 -15.14 -2.74 -5.43
C GLU A 171 -13.65 -2.54 -5.76
N VAL A 172 -12.76 -3.15 -4.97
CA VAL A 172 -11.31 -3.03 -5.10
C VAL A 172 -10.73 -4.38 -5.48
N PHE A 173 -10.07 -4.47 -6.63
CA PHE A 173 -9.33 -5.68 -6.99
C PHE A 173 -8.00 -5.70 -6.24
N VAL A 174 -7.74 -6.78 -5.50
CA VAL A 174 -6.44 -7.00 -4.87
C VAL A 174 -5.64 -7.95 -5.76
N PRO A 175 -4.46 -7.58 -6.26
CA PRO A 175 -3.78 -8.37 -7.26
C PRO A 175 -3.21 -9.68 -6.70
N ARG A 176 -3.13 -10.70 -7.57
CA ARG A 176 -2.40 -11.94 -7.32
C ARG A 176 -0.93 -11.75 -7.68
N THR A 177 -0.05 -11.99 -6.71
CA THR A 177 1.40 -11.87 -6.88
C THR A 177 2.11 -13.11 -6.33
N ASN A 178 3.30 -13.43 -6.87
CA ASN A 178 4.22 -14.42 -6.34
C ASN A 178 5.15 -13.86 -5.24
N ARG A 179 5.20 -12.53 -5.04
CA ARG A 179 5.89 -11.88 -3.92
C ARG A 179 4.86 -11.28 -2.97
N ALA A 180 4.67 -11.91 -1.82
CA ALA A 180 3.68 -11.47 -0.83
C ALA A 180 3.86 -10.00 -0.37
N SER A 181 5.09 -9.47 -0.46
CA SER A 181 5.47 -8.08 -0.19
C SER A 181 4.83 -7.07 -1.14
N GLU A 182 4.64 -7.39 -2.42
CA GLU A 182 4.02 -6.51 -3.43
C GLU A 182 2.54 -6.17 -3.12
N SER A 183 1.90 -6.98 -2.27
CA SER A 183 0.50 -6.83 -1.85
C SER A 183 0.38 -7.20 -0.37
N ALA A 184 0.99 -6.39 0.50
CA ALA A 184 1.17 -6.65 1.91
C ALA A 184 0.31 -5.78 2.84
N GLY A 185 -0.54 -4.91 2.29
CA GLY A 185 -1.44 -4.05 3.06
C GLY A 185 -2.30 -4.81 4.09
N ALA A 186 -2.16 -4.45 5.36
CA ALA A 186 -2.80 -5.15 6.48
C ALA A 186 -3.30 -4.18 7.59
N PRO A 187 -4.27 -3.29 7.29
CA PRO A 187 -4.90 -3.07 5.99
C PRO A 187 -4.12 -2.06 5.11
N THR A 188 -4.50 -1.96 3.84
CA THR A 188 -4.32 -0.71 3.08
C THR A 188 -5.48 0.22 3.43
N PHE A 189 -5.19 1.48 3.73
CA PHE A 189 -6.21 2.50 4.02
C PHE A 189 -6.55 3.29 2.77
N TYR A 190 -7.82 3.67 2.65
CA TYR A 190 -8.34 4.46 1.54
C TYR A 190 -9.26 5.57 2.04
N ARG A 191 -9.33 6.67 1.30
CA ARG A 191 -10.31 7.76 1.46
C ARG A 191 -11.13 7.92 0.19
N VAL A 192 -12.40 8.29 0.32
CA VAL A 192 -13.23 8.68 -0.83
C VAL A 192 -13.28 10.20 -0.87
N LEU A 193 -12.97 10.77 -2.04
CA LEU A 193 -12.79 12.19 -2.29
C LEU A 193 -14.03 12.77 -2.99
N ALA A 194 -14.32 14.04 -2.74
CA ALA A 194 -15.28 14.80 -3.56
C ALA A 194 -14.58 15.41 -4.80
N ASP A 195 -13.28 15.67 -4.70
CA ASP A 195 -12.45 16.21 -5.77
C ASP A 195 -11.15 15.36 -5.85
N PRO A 196 -10.82 14.74 -7.00
CA PRO A 196 -9.59 13.96 -7.17
C PRO A 196 -8.31 14.81 -7.11
N ASP A 197 -8.38 16.12 -7.33
CA ASP A 197 -7.27 17.07 -7.31
C ASP A 197 -7.04 17.69 -5.92
N ASP A 198 -8.06 17.74 -5.06
CA ASP A 198 -7.91 18.11 -3.64
C ASP A 198 -7.99 16.90 -2.70
N VAL A 199 -6.84 16.47 -2.19
CA VAL A 199 -6.73 15.43 -1.15
C VAL A 199 -7.40 15.83 0.18
N ARG A 200 -7.72 17.11 0.43
CA ARG A 200 -8.45 17.54 1.63
C ARG A 200 -9.96 17.28 1.51
N SER A 201 -10.50 17.19 0.29
CA SER A 201 -11.92 16.88 -0.01
C SER A 201 -12.40 15.50 0.46
N GLY A 202 -11.49 14.64 0.96
CA GLY A 202 -11.81 13.28 1.40
C GLY A 202 -12.76 13.21 2.59
N TYR A 203 -13.99 12.79 2.35
CA TYR A 203 -15.14 12.90 3.25
C TYR A 203 -15.47 11.62 4.04
N THR A 204 -14.83 10.49 3.70
CA THR A 204 -14.93 9.22 4.43
C THR A 204 -13.76 8.31 4.05
N GLY A 205 -13.63 7.15 4.71
CA GLY A 205 -12.58 6.18 4.42
C GLY A 205 -12.98 4.73 4.68
N PHE A 206 -12.07 3.82 4.31
CA PHE A 206 -12.19 2.38 4.48
C PHE A 206 -10.81 1.72 4.49
N GLY A 207 -10.77 0.41 4.76
CA GLY A 207 -9.54 -0.37 4.67
C GLY A 207 -9.77 -1.74 4.03
N VAL A 208 -8.75 -2.26 3.34
CA VAL A 208 -8.76 -3.59 2.70
C VAL A 208 -7.57 -4.40 3.21
N ARG A 209 -7.81 -5.63 3.67
CA ARG A 209 -6.73 -6.57 4.07
C ARG A 209 -6.21 -7.32 2.85
N GLN A 210 -5.36 -6.65 2.07
CA GLN A 210 -4.79 -7.21 0.83
C GLN A 210 -4.11 -8.57 1.05
N THR A 211 -3.47 -8.74 2.21
CA THR A 211 -2.79 -9.99 2.60
C THR A 211 -3.65 -11.25 2.56
N VAL A 212 -4.98 -11.16 2.66
CA VAL A 212 -5.90 -12.31 2.63
C VAL A 212 -6.82 -12.36 1.40
N HIS A 213 -6.83 -11.32 0.55
CA HIS A 213 -7.73 -11.18 -0.59
C HIS A 213 -7.02 -11.23 -1.95
N ARG A 214 -5.77 -11.72 -2.02
CA ARG A 214 -4.95 -11.67 -3.25
C ARG A 214 -5.57 -12.45 -4.41
N GLY A 215 -5.89 -11.75 -5.50
CA GLY A 215 -6.58 -12.25 -6.68
C GLY A 215 -8.11 -12.17 -6.60
N GLU A 216 -8.67 -11.48 -5.61
CA GLU A 216 -10.11 -11.30 -5.42
C GLU A 216 -10.56 -9.87 -5.76
N LEU A 217 -11.81 -9.75 -6.21
CA LEU A 217 -12.53 -8.48 -6.26
C LEU A 217 -13.24 -8.30 -4.92
N VAL A 218 -12.77 -7.35 -4.12
CA VAL A 218 -13.31 -7.08 -2.78
C VAL A 218 -14.34 -5.96 -2.91
N SER A 219 -15.64 -6.29 -2.88
CA SER A 219 -16.68 -5.29 -2.66
C SER A 219 -16.39 -4.54 -1.35
N VAL A 220 -16.66 -3.24 -1.26
CA VAL A 220 -16.36 -2.45 -0.05
C VAL A 220 -17.64 -1.99 0.64
N LYS A 221 -18.37 -1.10 -0.02
CA LYS A 221 -19.74 -0.64 0.26
C LYS A 221 -20.15 0.36 -0.82
N SER A 222 -21.38 0.85 -0.73
CA SER A 222 -21.84 2.02 -1.50
C SER A 222 -21.53 3.34 -0.78
N TYR A 223 -21.26 4.38 -1.56
CA TYR A 223 -20.88 5.72 -1.10
C TYR A 223 -21.73 6.78 -1.81
N PRO A 224 -22.11 7.87 -1.12
CA PRO A 224 -22.79 9.00 -1.76
C PRO A 224 -21.83 9.72 -2.72
N VAL A 225 -22.31 10.12 -3.89
CA VAL A 225 -21.55 11.02 -4.76
C VAL A 225 -21.55 12.41 -4.13
N LYS A 226 -20.37 13.03 -4.05
CA LYS A 226 -20.19 14.39 -3.49
C LYS A 226 -19.39 15.34 -4.40
N GLY A 227 -18.75 14.80 -5.44
CA GLY A 227 -18.14 15.61 -6.50
C GLY A 227 -19.18 15.99 -7.55
N ASP A 228 -18.90 17.06 -8.29
CA ASP A 228 -19.68 17.44 -9.47
C ASP A 228 -19.42 16.43 -10.61
N LYS A 229 -20.37 15.51 -10.83
CA LYS A 229 -20.28 14.36 -11.74
C LYS A 229 -18.97 13.57 -11.67
N VAL A 230 -18.36 13.50 -10.49
CA VAL A 230 -17.09 12.79 -10.26
C VAL A 230 -17.16 11.94 -9.00
N PHE A 231 -16.63 10.73 -9.11
CA PHE A 231 -16.31 9.87 -7.98
C PHE A 231 -14.79 9.67 -7.93
N ALA A 232 -14.18 9.70 -6.75
CA ALA A 232 -12.74 9.56 -6.60
C ALA A 232 -12.33 8.85 -5.31
N VAL A 233 -11.25 8.07 -5.37
CA VAL A 233 -10.72 7.27 -4.26
C VAL A 233 -9.21 7.48 -4.16
N GLN A 234 -8.71 7.66 -2.95
CA GLN A 234 -7.30 7.80 -2.62
C GLN A 234 -6.81 6.61 -1.79
N LEU A 235 -5.69 5.99 -2.15
CA LEU A 235 -4.93 5.06 -1.30
C LEU A 235 -3.92 5.84 -0.45
N LEU A 236 -3.81 5.47 0.82
CA LEU A 236 -2.80 5.98 1.76
C LEU A 236 -1.71 4.92 1.99
N ASP A 237 -0.47 5.37 2.12
CA ASP A 237 0.75 4.55 2.32
C ASP A 237 1.01 4.10 3.76
N ARG A 238 0.10 4.38 4.70
CA ARG A 238 0.28 4.00 6.11
C ARG A 238 0.35 2.49 6.29
N GLY A 239 1.56 2.03 6.57
CA GLY A 239 1.91 0.63 6.78
C GLY A 239 3.33 0.50 7.32
N ARG A 240 3.72 -0.70 7.74
CA ARG A 240 5.06 -0.98 8.27
C ARG A 240 5.78 -2.01 7.41
N ASP A 241 6.87 -1.58 6.82
CA ASP A 241 7.74 -2.29 5.88
C ASP A 241 9.07 -2.77 6.50
N TRP A 242 9.12 -2.90 7.83
CA TRP A 242 10.34 -3.30 8.53
C TRP A 242 10.09 -4.11 9.81
N GLY A 243 11.11 -4.84 10.25
CA GLY A 243 11.19 -5.51 11.55
C GLY A 243 10.87 -7.01 11.56
N SER A 244 10.25 -7.55 10.50
CA SER A 244 10.15 -9.00 10.26
C SER A 244 10.38 -9.30 8.78
N ALA A 245 10.75 -10.55 8.45
CA ALA A 245 11.10 -10.94 7.09
C ALA A 245 9.95 -10.75 6.09
N GLU A 246 8.71 -10.90 6.55
CA GLU A 246 7.48 -10.73 5.78
C GLU A 246 7.11 -9.25 5.57
N ARG A 247 7.75 -8.35 6.30
CA ARG A 247 7.53 -6.90 6.23
C ARG A 247 8.61 -6.16 5.46
N ILE A 248 9.86 -6.64 5.44
CA ILE A 248 10.97 -5.95 4.77
C ILE A 248 10.61 -5.71 3.30
N GLY A 249 10.52 -4.44 2.89
CA GLY A 249 10.10 -4.07 1.53
C GLY A 249 8.63 -4.38 1.24
N ALA A 250 7.74 -4.33 2.24
CA ALA A 250 6.30 -4.47 2.05
C ALA A 250 5.69 -3.23 1.38
N HIS A 251 4.75 -3.48 0.46
CA HIS A 251 4.06 -2.50 -0.33
C HIS A 251 2.54 -2.66 -0.18
N HIS A 252 1.81 -1.56 -0.35
CA HIS A 252 0.40 -1.62 -0.71
C HIS A 252 0.29 -1.86 -2.21
N ALA A 253 -0.60 -2.73 -2.64
CA ALA A 253 -0.92 -2.88 -4.06
C ALA A 253 -1.97 -1.84 -4.47
N ALA A 254 -1.67 -1.06 -5.52
CA ALA A 254 -2.62 -0.25 -6.26
C ALA A 254 -2.92 -0.96 -7.59
N ALA A 255 -4.09 -1.60 -7.68
CA ALA A 255 -4.58 -2.26 -8.89
C ALA A 255 -5.91 -1.63 -9.32
N GLN A 256 -6.71 -2.36 -10.09
CA GLN A 256 -7.96 -1.87 -10.64
C GLN A 256 -9.07 -1.78 -9.57
N MET A 257 -9.93 -0.78 -9.71
CA MET A 257 -11.17 -0.65 -8.96
C MET A 257 -12.34 -0.65 -9.95
N LYS A 258 -13.48 -1.18 -9.52
CA LYS A 258 -14.74 -1.14 -10.25
C LYS A 258 -15.70 -0.21 -9.52
N LEU A 259 -16.32 0.69 -10.26
CA LEU A 259 -17.41 1.54 -9.80
C LEU A 259 -18.70 1.15 -10.52
N THR A 260 -19.79 1.00 -9.77
CA THR A 260 -21.13 0.77 -10.33
C THR A 260 -22.11 1.74 -9.70
N CYS A 261 -22.75 2.59 -10.50
CA CYS A 261 -23.73 3.58 -10.04
C CYS A 261 -25.11 3.24 -10.60
N GLY A 262 -26.14 3.40 -9.75
CA GLY A 262 -27.53 3.13 -10.10
C GLY A 262 -28.39 4.36 -9.84
N SER A 263 -29.40 4.56 -10.68
CA SER A 263 -30.49 5.51 -10.45
C SER A 263 -31.37 5.03 -9.30
N THR A 264 -31.51 5.86 -8.26
CA THR A 264 -32.44 5.66 -7.12
C THR A 264 -33.79 6.30 -7.40
#